data_AF-A0A1Y2T1V1-F1
#
_entry.id   AF-A0A1Y2T1V1-F1
#
_cell.length_a   1.000
_cell.length_b   1.000
_cell.length_c   1.000
_cell.angle_alpha   90.00
_cell.angle_beta   90.00
_cell.angle_gamma   90.00
#
_symmetry.space_group_name_H-M   'P 1'
#
loop_
_entity.id
_entity.type
_entity.pdbx_description
1 polymer ?
#
loop_
_entity_poly.entity_id
_entity_poly.type
_entity_poly.pdbx_seq_one_letter_code
_entity_poly.pdbx_strand_id
1 'polypeptide(L)'
;MQLFSTRLRVTEELTDRRFAELFARWCEGSPYAENHIPGLDLSGEISGRWGSASTWVELQFYDTMNTFALRFQKVERDGSVWDTDFVLLSDEHYLYIQLHRSFVDESAFTQRTFSTPSIIGMLADEGYLATDDDLPVLKSYQSVGVEDVNLLTKIITGQTSYALPVVYITKPIRGEHRVPYREIAKRLKGVAHVLVEENSLLSAKLQQTCAGRNEHNGEIGIYYPLGLEEHRVLQTRQDPNGVAEKLCRSLIMYANALYVDPLCTYDGVTSARKDAEIQALQDLYLRNKSDGVELFEAYAYEVEMLQDQVKKLSSDLYAKDVEIEGLRRHREEHPSGVPLLVAGSEEEYFEGEHAEIVLAALADYVDMHPDKRRRCGVLRDVIEANDVSSATVLGERAKMVEKIFKGYTILTESMRGQLKRMGIEVDSANHHYKLLYHGDKRYPMTISKTPSDRRAGMNVAKKIIKDWL
;
A
#
# COMPACT_ATOMS: atom_id res chain seq x y z
N MET A 1 6.44 5.86 8.04
CA MET A 1 5.75 5.24 6.89
C MET A 1 6.78 4.61 5.98
N GLN A 2 6.57 3.35 5.59
CA GLN A 2 7.41 2.70 4.58
C GLN A 2 7.07 3.26 3.19
N LEU A 3 8.09 3.75 2.48
CA LEU A 3 7.97 4.28 1.13
C LEU A 3 8.40 3.27 0.08
N PHE A 4 9.38 2.42 0.43
CA PHE A 4 9.98 1.46 -0.47
C PHE A 4 10.48 0.27 0.33
N SER A 5 10.31 -0.92 -0.22
CA SER A 5 10.92 -2.15 0.25
C SER A 5 11.27 -3.02 -0.95
N THR A 6 12.42 -3.67 -0.87
CA THR A 6 12.78 -4.74 -1.79
C THR A 6 13.61 -5.79 -1.08
N ARG A 7 13.52 -7.02 -1.60
CA ARG A 7 14.38 -8.15 -1.29
C ARG A 7 15.09 -8.59 -2.56
N LEU A 8 16.41 -8.52 -2.57
CA LEU A 8 17.24 -8.89 -3.72
C LEU A 8 18.14 -10.06 -3.35
N ARG A 9 18.24 -11.04 -4.25
CA ARG A 9 19.25 -12.09 -4.14
C ARG A 9 20.61 -11.50 -4.55
N VAL A 10 21.63 -11.75 -3.77
CA VAL A 10 22.99 -11.28 -4.02
C VAL A 10 23.91 -12.44 -4.35
N THR A 11 25.08 -12.15 -4.92
CA THR A 11 26.10 -13.16 -5.17
C THR A 11 26.92 -13.41 -3.90
N GLU A 12 27.57 -14.58 -3.81
CA GLU A 12 28.51 -14.92 -2.72
C GLU A 12 29.69 -13.94 -2.65
N GLU A 13 29.94 -13.20 -3.73
CA GLU A 13 30.95 -12.16 -3.80
C GLU A 13 30.62 -10.94 -2.94
N LEU A 14 29.35 -10.70 -2.58
CA LEU A 14 28.96 -9.60 -1.71
C LEU A 14 29.10 -10.02 -0.23
N THR A 15 30.32 -9.95 0.28
CA THR A 15 30.60 -10.14 1.71
C THR A 15 30.25 -8.90 2.52
N ASP A 16 30.07 -9.05 3.84
CA ASP A 16 29.81 -7.93 4.78
C ASP A 16 30.81 -6.79 4.60
N ARG A 17 32.08 -7.14 4.45
CA ARG A 17 33.16 -6.18 4.21
C ARG A 17 32.97 -5.43 2.88
N ARG A 18 32.69 -6.15 1.79
CA ARG A 18 32.48 -5.52 0.47
C ARG A 18 31.21 -4.67 0.46
N PHE A 19 30.18 -5.10 1.18
CA PHE A 19 28.96 -4.33 1.34
C PHE A 19 29.20 -3.05 2.16
N ALA A 20 29.96 -3.13 3.26
CA ALA A 20 30.40 -1.99 4.05
C ALA A 20 31.21 -0.98 3.22
N GLU A 21 32.16 -1.45 2.41
CA GLU A 21 32.95 -0.62 1.48
C GLU A 21 32.07 0.03 0.39
N LEU A 22 31.10 -0.71 -0.16
CA LEU A 22 30.14 -0.19 -1.14
C LEU A 22 29.20 0.85 -0.51
N PHE A 23 28.73 0.61 0.71
CA PHE A 23 27.89 1.54 1.46
C PHE A 23 28.62 2.85 1.79
N ALA A 24 29.88 2.77 2.25
CA ALA A 24 30.69 3.96 2.50
C ALA A 24 30.85 4.82 1.24
N ARG A 25 31.16 4.19 0.09
CA ARG A 25 31.21 4.88 -1.21
C ARG A 25 29.86 5.45 -1.63
N TRP A 26 28.76 4.78 -1.31
CA TRP A 26 27.42 5.29 -1.57
C TRP A 26 27.12 6.56 -0.75
N CYS A 27 27.50 6.61 0.52
CA CYS A 27 27.39 7.81 1.35
C CYS A 27 28.24 8.96 0.80
N GLU A 28 29.50 8.71 0.45
CA GLU A 28 30.40 9.73 -0.13
C GLU A 28 29.96 10.20 -1.53
N GLY A 29 29.43 9.28 -2.34
CA GLY A 29 28.97 9.55 -3.70
C GLY A 29 27.62 10.26 -3.79
N SER A 30 26.96 10.55 -2.66
CA SER A 30 25.70 11.27 -2.64
C SER A 30 25.86 12.67 -3.29
N PRO A 31 24.94 13.10 -4.18
CA PRO A 31 24.97 14.45 -4.73
C PRO A 31 24.61 15.52 -3.69
N TYR A 32 24.06 15.11 -2.56
CA TYR A 32 23.69 15.97 -1.43
C TYR A 32 24.76 15.89 -0.35
N ALA A 33 25.48 16.99 -0.13
CA ALA A 33 26.59 17.07 0.81
C ALA A 33 26.18 16.78 2.26
N GLU A 34 24.93 17.07 2.63
CA GLU A 34 24.41 16.76 3.96
C GLU A 34 24.18 15.26 4.22
N ASN A 35 24.29 14.42 3.19
CA ASN A 35 24.27 12.97 3.32
C ASN A 35 25.68 12.38 3.53
N HIS A 36 26.73 13.18 3.36
CA HIS A 36 28.11 12.71 3.49
C HIS A 36 28.45 12.45 4.96
N ILE A 37 29.12 11.34 5.22
CA ILE A 37 29.72 11.01 6.53
C ILE A 37 31.23 10.89 6.29
N PRO A 38 32.03 11.96 6.51
CA PRO A 38 33.44 11.98 6.16
C PRO A 38 34.25 10.92 6.91
N GLY A 39 35.08 10.17 6.18
CA GLY A 39 35.96 9.14 6.76
C GLY A 39 35.20 7.93 7.30
N LEU A 40 34.00 7.67 6.79
CA LEU A 40 33.22 6.49 7.16
C LEU A 40 33.94 5.22 6.68
N ASP A 41 34.44 4.44 7.63
CA ASP A 41 34.96 3.10 7.40
C ASP A 41 34.22 2.15 8.32
N LEU A 42 33.46 1.23 7.71
CA LEU A 42 32.69 0.20 8.39
C LEU A 42 33.36 -1.18 8.26
N SER A 43 34.54 -1.25 7.62
CA SER A 43 35.19 -2.51 7.30
C SER A 43 35.73 -3.19 8.56
N GLY A 44 35.17 -4.37 8.88
CA GLY A 44 35.53 -5.13 10.07
C GLY A 44 34.84 -4.69 11.36
N GLU A 45 33.92 -3.72 11.29
CA GLU A 45 33.10 -3.30 12.42
C GLU A 45 31.94 -4.28 12.66
N ILE A 46 31.66 -4.57 13.94
CA ILE A 46 30.60 -5.51 14.36
C ILE A 46 29.39 -4.74 14.89
N SER A 47 29.61 -3.58 15.50
CA SER A 47 28.54 -2.62 15.78
C SER A 47 29.09 -1.25 16.11
N GLY A 48 28.32 -0.21 15.81
CA GLY A 48 28.69 1.14 16.15
C GLY A 48 27.77 2.16 15.49
N ARG A 49 27.99 3.42 15.82
CA ARG A 49 27.26 4.54 15.21
C ARG A 49 28.22 5.66 14.86
N TRP A 50 28.10 6.16 13.62
CA TRP A 50 28.97 7.18 13.05
C TRP A 50 28.15 8.31 12.44
N GLY A 51 28.68 9.54 12.52
CA GLY A 51 28.06 10.72 11.94
C GLY A 51 27.73 11.79 12.97
N SER A 52 26.68 12.56 12.67
CA SER A 52 26.23 13.75 13.40
C SER A 52 24.84 13.55 14.01
N ALA A 53 24.34 14.56 14.72
CA ALA A 53 22.97 14.54 15.25
C ALA A 53 21.89 14.48 14.14
N SER A 54 22.14 15.08 12.97
CA SER A 54 21.16 15.16 11.89
C SER A 54 21.33 14.10 10.81
N THR A 55 22.54 13.53 10.66
CA THR A 55 22.84 12.50 9.66
C THR A 55 23.80 11.49 10.27
N TRP A 56 23.40 10.22 10.34
CA TRP A 56 24.22 9.17 10.93
C TRP A 56 23.97 7.81 10.29
N VAL A 57 24.94 6.90 10.46
CA VAL A 57 24.80 5.48 10.17
C VAL A 57 25.02 4.67 11.43
N GLU A 58 24.22 3.64 11.66
CA GLU A 58 24.40 2.65 12.72
C GLU A 58 24.49 1.25 12.11
N LEU A 59 25.45 0.47 12.61
CA LEU A 59 25.73 -0.89 12.18
C LEU A 59 25.43 -1.83 13.34
N GLN A 60 24.76 -2.94 13.04
CA GLN A 60 24.52 -4.05 13.95
C GLN A 60 24.81 -5.35 13.23
N PHE A 61 25.77 -6.12 13.72
CA PHE A 61 25.99 -7.50 13.30
C PHE A 61 25.38 -8.46 14.33
N TYR A 62 24.66 -9.46 13.83
CA TYR A 62 24.03 -10.49 14.63
C TYR A 62 24.59 -11.87 14.28
N ASP A 63 25.51 -12.32 15.14
CA ASP A 63 26.31 -13.55 14.96
C ASP A 63 25.46 -14.80 14.70
N THR A 64 24.35 -14.97 15.42
CA THR A 64 23.54 -16.20 15.38
C THR A 64 22.99 -16.52 13.98
N MET A 65 22.71 -15.49 13.17
CA MET A 65 22.19 -15.64 11.80
C MET A 65 23.14 -15.07 10.75
N ASN A 66 24.39 -14.76 11.14
CA ASN A 66 25.38 -14.14 10.26
C ASN A 66 24.77 -12.95 9.47
N THR A 67 24.11 -12.05 10.20
CA THR A 67 23.27 -10.99 9.62
C THR A 67 23.88 -9.63 9.88
N PHE A 68 24.08 -8.88 8.80
CA PHE A 68 24.68 -7.55 8.82
C PHE A 68 23.62 -6.48 8.53
N ALA A 69 23.27 -5.68 9.54
CA ALA A 69 22.23 -4.65 9.45
C ALA A 69 22.82 -3.24 9.56
N LEU A 70 22.42 -2.36 8.65
CA LEU A 70 22.78 -0.94 8.61
C LEU A 70 21.54 -0.07 8.54
N ARG A 71 21.49 0.99 9.35
CA ARG A 71 20.51 2.08 9.21
C ARG A 71 21.24 3.37 8.88
N PHE A 72 20.88 3.98 7.76
CA PHE A 72 21.24 5.36 7.43
C PHE A 72 20.07 6.27 7.77
N GLN A 73 20.24 7.17 8.73
CA GLN A 73 19.21 8.14 9.10
C GLN A 73 19.63 9.57 8.73
N LYS A 74 18.69 10.33 8.19
CA LYS A 74 18.79 11.77 7.98
C LYS A 74 17.57 12.51 8.52
N VAL A 75 17.81 13.64 9.15
CA VAL A 75 16.78 14.61 9.58
C VAL A 75 16.83 15.82 8.65
N GLU A 76 15.72 16.13 8.00
CA GLU A 76 15.58 17.30 7.16
C GLU A 76 15.26 18.58 7.95
N ARG A 77 15.37 19.73 7.29
CA ARG A 77 15.07 21.05 7.89
C ARG A 77 13.62 21.20 8.36
N ASP A 78 12.70 20.47 7.75
CA ASP A 78 11.29 20.44 8.15
C ASP A 78 11.01 19.47 9.31
N GLY A 79 12.05 18.83 9.85
CA GLY A 79 11.95 17.85 10.93
C GLY A 79 11.59 16.44 10.46
N SER A 80 11.34 16.23 9.16
CA SER A 80 11.11 14.88 8.65
C SER A 80 12.37 14.02 8.74
N VAL A 81 12.19 12.80 9.25
CA VAL A 81 13.24 11.81 9.43
C VAL A 81 13.12 10.80 8.30
N TRP A 82 14.25 10.47 7.68
CA TRP A 82 14.37 9.45 6.65
C TRP A 82 15.30 8.37 7.13
N ASP A 83 14.83 7.13 7.13
CA ASP A 83 15.64 5.95 7.46
C ASP A 83 15.77 5.09 6.20
N THR A 84 16.99 4.76 5.81
CA THR A 84 17.28 3.76 4.78
C THR A 84 17.98 2.58 5.45
N ASP A 85 17.27 1.46 5.52
CA ASP A 85 17.72 0.25 6.19
C ASP A 85 18.22 -0.74 5.15
N PHE A 86 19.31 -1.42 5.51
CA PHE A 86 19.92 -2.50 4.76
C PHE A 86 20.14 -3.69 5.69
N VAL A 87 19.63 -4.86 5.31
CA VAL A 87 19.86 -6.09 6.06
C VAL A 87 20.37 -7.15 5.11
N LEU A 88 21.64 -7.50 5.25
CA LEU A 88 22.31 -8.55 4.48
C LEU A 88 22.29 -9.85 5.31
N LEU A 89 21.61 -10.86 4.79
CA LEU A 89 21.68 -12.23 5.28
C LEU A 89 22.81 -12.94 4.54
N SER A 90 23.98 -13.02 5.17
CA SER A 90 25.21 -13.41 4.47
C SER A 90 25.23 -14.90 4.10
N ASP A 91 24.60 -15.75 4.91
CA ASP A 91 24.47 -17.19 4.63
C ASP A 91 23.37 -17.49 3.60
N GLU A 92 22.29 -16.71 3.57
CA GLU A 92 21.19 -16.92 2.63
C GLU A 92 21.37 -16.16 1.30
N HIS A 93 22.35 -15.27 1.24
CA HIS A 93 22.62 -14.39 0.10
C HIS A 93 21.41 -13.56 -0.31
N TYR A 94 20.77 -12.93 0.67
CA TYR A 94 19.69 -11.95 0.46
C TYR A 94 20.05 -10.59 1.07
N LEU A 95 19.71 -9.54 0.33
CA LEU A 95 19.77 -8.16 0.80
C LEU A 95 18.36 -7.57 0.82
N TYR A 96 17.93 -7.15 2.00
CA TYR A 96 16.71 -6.38 2.20
C TYR A 96 17.04 -4.90 2.26
N ILE A 97 16.25 -4.09 1.58
CA ILE A 97 16.40 -2.63 1.57
C ILE A 97 15.04 -2.02 1.85
N GLN A 98 14.94 -1.21 2.91
CA GLN A 98 13.70 -0.51 3.27
C GLN A 98 13.96 0.99 3.40
N LEU A 99 13.02 1.80 2.93
CA LEU A 99 13.04 3.25 3.08
C LEU A 99 11.82 3.69 3.88
N HIS A 100 12.06 4.36 5.00
CA HIS A 100 11.02 4.93 5.84
C HIS A 100 11.13 6.44 5.87
N ARG A 101 9.98 7.10 6.04
CA ARG A 101 9.89 8.54 6.30
C ARG A 101 8.92 8.82 7.44
N SER A 102 9.30 9.73 8.34
CA SER A 102 8.41 10.31 9.35
C SER A 102 7.67 11.54 8.80
N PHE A 103 6.45 11.76 9.27
CA PHE A 103 5.66 12.94 8.94
C PHE A 103 5.45 13.76 10.21
N VAL A 104 5.69 15.07 10.11
CA VAL A 104 5.50 16.02 11.20
C VAL A 104 4.09 16.63 11.20
N ASP A 105 3.38 16.56 10.06
CA ASP A 105 2.00 17.05 9.91
C ASP A 105 1.20 16.18 8.90
N GLU A 106 -0.10 15.96 9.16
CA GLU A 106 -1.01 15.19 8.29
C GLU A 106 -1.18 15.86 6.91
N SER A 107 -0.99 17.18 6.83
CA SER A 107 -1.02 17.94 5.57
C SER A 107 0.18 17.66 4.63
N ALA A 108 1.28 17.12 5.18
CA ALA A 108 2.51 16.79 4.44
C ALA A 108 2.45 15.43 3.70
N PHE A 109 1.28 14.77 3.71
CA PHE A 109 1.00 13.59 2.88
C PHE A 109 1.05 13.86 1.37
N THR A 110 1.07 15.14 0.97
CA THR A 110 1.22 15.55 -0.43
C THR A 110 2.64 15.30 -0.93
N GLN A 111 2.83 14.06 -1.43
CA GLN A 111 3.77 13.63 -2.48
C GLN A 111 5.07 14.43 -2.59
N ARG A 112 6.00 14.27 -1.65
CA ARG A 112 7.40 14.35 -2.07
C ARG A 112 7.74 13.06 -2.79
N THR A 113 8.10 13.20 -4.06
CA THR A 113 8.65 12.13 -4.88
C THR A 113 9.92 11.62 -4.20
N PHE A 114 9.93 10.35 -3.79
CA PHE A 114 11.17 9.69 -3.39
C PHE A 114 11.79 9.01 -4.63
N SER A 115 13.09 8.76 -4.57
CA SER A 115 13.81 7.97 -5.57
C SER A 115 14.20 6.64 -4.95
N THR A 116 14.09 5.54 -5.70
CA THR A 116 14.63 4.25 -5.27
C THR A 116 16.11 4.40 -4.91
N PRO A 117 16.59 3.80 -3.80
CA PRO A 117 17.97 3.95 -3.35
C PRO A 117 18.99 3.73 -4.47
N SER A 118 19.89 4.70 -4.68
CA SER A 118 20.87 4.64 -5.77
C SER A 118 21.85 3.47 -5.63
N ILE A 119 22.10 3.02 -4.40
CA ILE A 119 22.95 1.88 -4.05
C ILE A 119 22.59 0.58 -4.79
N ILE A 120 21.31 0.32 -5.11
CA ILE A 120 20.90 -0.83 -5.94
C ILE A 120 21.57 -0.78 -7.32
N GLY A 121 21.80 0.43 -7.85
CA GLY A 121 22.50 0.60 -9.12
C GLY A 121 23.98 0.28 -9.00
N MET A 122 24.62 0.62 -7.88
CA MET A 122 26.01 0.25 -7.60
C MET A 122 26.16 -1.26 -7.43
N LEU A 123 25.23 -1.91 -6.73
CA LEU A 123 25.19 -3.37 -6.60
C LEU A 123 25.07 -4.07 -7.97
N ALA A 124 24.21 -3.56 -8.85
CA ALA A 124 24.06 -4.09 -10.20
C ALA A 124 25.33 -3.87 -11.05
N ASP A 125 25.90 -2.66 -11.01
CA ASP A 125 27.08 -2.30 -11.81
C ASP A 125 28.34 -3.08 -11.41
N GLU A 126 28.45 -3.44 -10.13
CA GLU A 126 29.58 -4.21 -9.60
C GLU A 126 29.34 -5.73 -9.61
N GLY A 127 28.22 -6.20 -10.15
CA GLY A 127 27.94 -7.64 -10.30
C GLY A 127 27.54 -8.35 -9.01
N TYR A 128 27.09 -7.62 -8.00
CA TYR A 128 26.68 -8.19 -6.71
C TYR A 128 25.24 -8.69 -6.66
N LEU A 129 24.41 -8.38 -7.67
CA LEU A 129 23.05 -8.89 -7.76
C LEU A 129 23.04 -10.22 -8.54
N ALA A 130 22.44 -11.26 -7.94
CA ALA A 130 22.21 -12.52 -8.62
C ALA A 130 21.07 -12.39 -9.65
N THR A 131 21.01 -13.31 -10.62
CA THR A 131 19.88 -13.38 -11.54
C THR A 131 18.62 -13.87 -10.82
N ASP A 132 17.48 -13.36 -11.24
CA ASP A 132 16.15 -13.84 -10.87
C ASP A 132 15.73 -14.89 -11.90
N ASP A 133 16.08 -16.16 -11.62
CA ASP A 133 16.06 -17.25 -12.60
C ASP A 133 16.92 -16.87 -13.84
N ASP A 134 16.30 -16.74 -15.02
CA ASP A 134 16.92 -16.37 -16.28
C ASP A 134 16.90 -14.87 -16.58
N LEU A 135 16.40 -14.02 -15.66
CA LEU A 135 16.38 -12.56 -15.78
C LEU A 135 17.47 -11.87 -14.94
N PRO A 136 18.35 -11.04 -15.53
CA PRO A 136 19.28 -10.22 -14.77
C PRO A 136 18.56 -9.07 -14.05
N VAL A 137 18.93 -8.80 -12.80
CA VAL A 137 18.43 -7.62 -12.07
C VAL A 137 19.25 -6.40 -12.50
N LEU A 138 18.66 -5.54 -13.34
CA LEU A 138 19.34 -4.40 -13.95
C LEU A 138 19.00 -3.07 -13.28
N LYS A 139 19.93 -2.11 -13.40
CA LYS A 139 19.68 -0.70 -13.02
C LYS A 139 18.73 0.06 -13.97
N SER A 140 18.40 -0.55 -15.10
CA SER A 140 17.63 0.01 -16.22
C SER A 140 16.79 -1.10 -16.85
N TYR A 141 16.15 -0.81 -17.98
CA TYR A 141 15.36 -1.79 -18.74
C TYR A 141 16.25 -2.77 -19.52
N GLN A 142 15.70 -3.95 -19.79
CA GLN A 142 16.21 -4.89 -20.78
C GLN A 142 15.47 -4.70 -22.10
N SER A 143 16.23 -4.47 -23.17
CA SER A 143 15.70 -4.48 -24.53
C SER A 143 15.39 -5.93 -24.93
N VAL A 144 14.20 -6.19 -25.50
CA VAL A 144 13.83 -7.54 -25.94
C VAL A 144 13.42 -7.57 -27.41
N GLY A 145 13.92 -8.60 -28.11
CA GLY A 145 13.78 -8.80 -29.55
C GLY A 145 13.20 -10.17 -29.93
N VAL A 146 13.38 -10.54 -31.20
CA VAL A 146 12.85 -11.80 -31.78
C VAL A 146 13.57 -13.04 -31.26
N GLU A 147 14.79 -12.85 -30.76
CA GLU A 147 15.64 -13.79 -30.06
C GLU A 147 15.09 -14.13 -28.66
N ASP A 148 14.39 -13.21 -28.01
CA ASP A 148 13.85 -13.37 -26.65
C ASP A 148 12.43 -13.96 -26.62
N VAL A 149 11.93 -14.45 -27.76
CA VAL A 149 10.57 -15.04 -27.86
C VAL A 149 10.37 -16.15 -26.83
N ASN A 150 11.39 -16.97 -26.56
CA ASN A 150 11.29 -18.05 -25.59
C ASN A 150 11.14 -17.51 -24.17
N LEU A 151 11.93 -16.50 -23.79
CA LEU A 151 11.84 -15.81 -22.50
C LEU A 151 10.43 -15.22 -22.30
N LEU A 152 9.96 -14.43 -23.27
CA LEU A 152 8.64 -13.81 -23.20
C LEU A 152 7.51 -14.85 -23.21
N THR A 153 7.63 -15.94 -23.96
CA THR A 153 6.63 -17.01 -23.94
C THR A 153 6.53 -17.64 -22.54
N LYS A 154 7.65 -17.89 -21.87
CA LYS A 154 7.65 -18.41 -20.49
C LYS A 154 6.93 -17.46 -19.53
N ILE A 155 7.23 -16.15 -19.61
CA ILE A 155 6.59 -15.10 -18.79
C ILE A 155 5.09 -15.06 -19.06
N ILE A 156 4.69 -14.89 -20.32
CA ILE A 156 3.28 -14.70 -20.73
C ILE A 156 2.42 -15.92 -20.39
N THR A 157 2.98 -17.12 -20.48
CA THR A 157 2.27 -18.37 -20.19
C THR A 157 2.41 -18.85 -18.75
N GLY A 158 3.17 -18.16 -17.91
CA GLY A 158 3.39 -18.52 -16.50
C GLY A 158 4.19 -19.81 -16.30
N GLN A 159 5.10 -20.15 -17.22
CA GLN A 159 5.96 -21.34 -17.11
C GLN A 159 7.11 -21.16 -16.12
N THR A 160 7.55 -19.92 -15.91
CA THR A 160 8.59 -19.54 -14.95
C THR A 160 8.01 -18.53 -13.96
N SER A 161 8.34 -18.68 -12.68
CA SER A 161 7.99 -17.71 -11.64
C SER A 161 9.24 -16.92 -11.26
N TYR A 162 9.14 -15.60 -11.38
CA TYR A 162 10.19 -14.67 -10.96
C TYR A 162 9.91 -14.15 -9.55
N ALA A 163 10.95 -13.79 -8.82
CA ALA A 163 10.83 -13.18 -7.49
C ALA A 163 10.33 -11.74 -7.56
N LEU A 164 10.74 -11.00 -8.60
CA LEU A 164 10.24 -9.65 -8.88
C LEU A 164 9.16 -9.69 -9.97
N PRO A 165 8.13 -8.81 -9.90
CA PRO A 165 7.23 -8.58 -11.02
C PRO A 165 7.97 -8.27 -12.32
N VAL A 166 7.41 -8.71 -13.44
CA VAL A 166 7.91 -8.40 -14.79
C VAL A 166 6.94 -7.43 -15.47
N VAL A 167 7.47 -6.26 -15.85
CA VAL A 167 6.79 -5.24 -16.64
C VAL A 167 7.23 -5.37 -18.08
N TYR A 168 6.33 -5.81 -18.96
CA TYR A 168 6.58 -5.93 -20.39
C TYR A 168 5.93 -4.78 -21.17
N ILE A 169 6.75 -3.91 -21.77
CA ILE A 169 6.30 -2.73 -22.52
C ILE A 169 6.41 -3.02 -24.01
N THR A 170 5.26 -3.18 -24.67
CA THR A 170 5.22 -3.45 -26.10
C THR A 170 5.48 -2.21 -26.94
N LYS A 171 5.90 -2.41 -28.19
CA LYS A 171 6.09 -1.35 -29.17
C LYS A 171 4.83 -1.16 -30.01
N PRO A 172 4.34 0.09 -30.18
CA PRO A 172 3.28 0.37 -31.14
C PRO A 172 3.66 -0.04 -32.57
N ILE A 173 2.67 -0.44 -33.37
CA ILE A 173 2.90 -0.79 -34.79
C ILE A 173 3.51 0.38 -35.57
N ARG A 174 3.17 1.61 -35.19
CA ARG A 174 3.70 2.85 -35.77
C ARG A 174 4.14 3.80 -34.66
N GLY A 175 5.29 4.44 -34.85
CA GLY A 175 5.82 5.44 -33.94
C GLY A 175 6.73 4.87 -32.85
N GLU A 176 7.05 5.73 -31.89
CA GLU A 176 7.89 5.39 -30.73
C GLU A 176 7.05 4.80 -29.59
N HIS A 177 7.70 4.33 -28.52
CA HIS A 177 7.00 3.93 -27.30
C HIS A 177 6.20 5.10 -26.74
N ARG A 178 4.98 4.81 -26.27
CA ARG A 178 4.06 5.84 -25.77
C ARG A 178 4.44 6.34 -24.37
N VAL A 179 5.05 5.48 -23.56
CA VAL A 179 5.39 5.75 -22.15
C VAL A 179 6.88 6.03 -21.95
N PRO A 180 7.25 6.81 -20.91
CA PRO A 180 8.65 7.08 -20.58
C PRO A 180 9.32 5.86 -19.91
N TYR A 181 9.54 4.78 -20.67
CA TYR A 181 10.03 3.49 -20.17
C TYR A 181 11.38 3.57 -19.43
N ARG A 182 12.24 4.56 -19.77
CA ARG A 182 13.51 4.79 -19.05
C ARG A 182 13.28 5.30 -17.63
N GLU A 183 12.32 6.20 -17.43
CA GLU A 183 11.96 6.69 -16.11
C GLU A 183 11.23 5.62 -15.29
N ILE A 184 10.39 4.81 -15.95
CA ILE A 184 9.76 3.64 -15.33
C ILE A 184 10.84 2.68 -14.79
N ALA A 185 11.81 2.30 -15.63
CA ALA A 185 12.89 1.40 -15.22
C ALA A 185 13.75 1.98 -14.09
N LYS A 186 14.04 3.28 -14.14
CA LYS A 186 14.76 3.98 -13.07
C LYS A 186 14.01 3.95 -11.74
N ARG A 187 12.67 4.13 -11.77
CA ARG A 187 11.81 4.16 -10.57
C ARG A 187 11.45 2.78 -10.05
N LEU A 188 11.52 1.75 -10.87
CA LEU A 188 11.24 0.35 -10.50
C LEU A 188 12.50 -0.48 -10.27
N LYS A 189 13.66 0.16 -10.24
CA LYS A 189 14.93 -0.50 -9.99
C LYS A 189 14.89 -1.26 -8.65
N GLY A 190 15.10 -2.57 -8.73
CA GLY A 190 15.02 -3.49 -7.60
C GLY A 190 13.59 -3.86 -7.19
N VAL A 191 12.55 -3.30 -7.82
CA VAL A 191 11.14 -3.61 -7.54
C VAL A 191 10.54 -4.48 -8.64
N ALA A 192 10.92 -4.27 -9.89
CA ALA A 192 10.43 -5.03 -11.03
C ALA A 192 11.47 -5.13 -12.14
N HIS A 193 11.42 -6.20 -12.91
CA HIS A 193 12.09 -6.30 -14.20
C HIS A 193 11.32 -5.49 -15.23
N VAL A 194 12.00 -4.69 -16.04
CA VAL A 194 11.38 -3.89 -17.10
C VAL A 194 11.90 -4.34 -18.45
N LEU A 195 11.06 -5.04 -19.21
CA LEU A 195 11.35 -5.54 -20.55
C LEU A 195 10.69 -4.61 -21.59
N VAL A 196 11.45 -4.16 -22.59
CA VAL A 196 10.98 -3.21 -23.60
C VAL A 196 11.17 -3.78 -25.00
N GLU A 197 10.08 -3.95 -25.74
CA GLU A 197 10.10 -4.52 -27.09
C GLU A 197 10.77 -3.58 -28.10
N GLU A 198 11.80 -4.04 -28.81
CA GLU A 198 12.52 -3.20 -29.77
C GLU A 198 11.76 -2.93 -31.07
N ASN A 199 10.99 -3.92 -31.53
CA ASN A 199 10.30 -3.92 -32.81
C ASN A 199 8.94 -4.60 -32.71
N SER A 200 7.98 -4.15 -33.51
CA SER A 200 6.61 -4.71 -33.51
C SER A 200 6.49 -6.08 -34.20
N LEU A 201 7.57 -6.63 -34.75
CA LEU A 201 7.55 -7.96 -35.40
C LEU A 201 7.48 -9.08 -34.35
N LEU A 202 7.99 -8.82 -33.15
CA LEU A 202 7.97 -9.75 -32.02
C LEU A 202 6.53 -10.08 -31.60
N SER A 203 5.66 -9.09 -31.51
CA SER A 203 4.22 -9.26 -31.23
C SER A 203 3.52 -10.31 -32.10
N ALA A 204 3.82 -10.38 -33.41
CA ALA A 204 3.20 -11.37 -34.31
C ALA A 204 3.65 -12.81 -34.02
N LYS A 205 4.91 -12.99 -33.61
CA LYS A 205 5.48 -14.29 -33.25
C LYS A 205 4.96 -14.75 -31.88
N LEU A 206 4.87 -13.82 -30.92
CA LEU A 206 4.27 -14.09 -29.60
C LEU A 206 2.78 -14.44 -29.70
N GLN A 207 2.05 -13.85 -30.65
CA GLN A 207 0.65 -14.22 -30.87
C GLN A 207 0.48 -15.69 -31.22
N GLN A 208 1.41 -16.26 -32.00
CA GLN A 208 1.40 -17.68 -32.35
C GLN A 208 1.81 -18.57 -31.17
N THR A 209 2.88 -18.20 -30.44
CA THR A 209 3.42 -19.04 -29.36
C THR A 209 2.61 -18.96 -28.07
N CYS A 210 1.98 -17.83 -27.79
CA CYS A 210 1.21 -17.57 -26.57
C CYS A 210 -0.31 -17.71 -26.77
N ALA A 211 -0.77 -18.26 -27.89
CA ALA A 211 -2.20 -18.40 -28.23
C ALA A 211 -2.98 -17.08 -28.11
N GLY A 212 -2.36 -15.96 -28.50
CA GLY A 212 -2.97 -14.63 -28.47
C GLY A 212 -3.12 -14.00 -27.07
N ARG A 213 -2.46 -14.54 -26.03
CA ARG A 213 -2.47 -13.96 -24.68
C ARG A 213 -1.45 -12.84 -24.46
N ASN A 214 -0.62 -12.57 -25.46
CA ASN A 214 0.41 -11.53 -25.37
C ASN A 214 -0.19 -10.13 -25.49
N GLU A 215 0.45 -9.17 -24.85
CA GLU A 215 0.19 -7.75 -25.07
C GLU A 215 0.64 -7.32 -26.48
N HIS A 216 0.06 -6.24 -26.96
CA HIS A 216 0.39 -5.71 -28.28
C HIS A 216 0.20 -4.19 -28.41
N ASN A 217 0.83 -3.61 -29.43
CA ASN A 217 0.51 -2.27 -29.93
C ASN A 217 0.61 -1.13 -28.88
N GLY A 218 1.65 -1.19 -28.05
CA GLY A 218 1.97 -0.19 -27.05
C GLY A 218 1.32 -0.42 -25.68
N GLU A 219 0.69 -1.56 -25.46
CA GLU A 219 0.22 -2.01 -24.15
C GLU A 219 1.38 -2.37 -23.22
N ILE A 220 1.09 -2.37 -21.92
CA ILE A 220 2.01 -2.79 -20.87
C ILE A 220 1.41 -4.00 -20.16
N GLY A 221 2.14 -5.11 -20.12
CA GLY A 221 1.83 -6.29 -19.34
C GLY A 221 2.53 -6.26 -17.99
N ILE A 222 1.82 -6.65 -16.93
CA ILE A 222 2.36 -6.80 -15.58
C ILE A 222 2.15 -8.25 -15.16
N TYR A 223 3.26 -8.95 -14.96
CA TYR A 223 3.29 -10.34 -14.53
C TYR A 223 3.84 -10.40 -13.12
N TYR A 224 2.98 -10.73 -12.16
CA TYR A 224 3.36 -10.86 -10.76
C TYR A 224 3.96 -12.25 -10.47
N PRO A 225 4.79 -12.37 -9.42
CA PRO A 225 5.19 -13.66 -8.87
C PRO A 225 3.96 -14.55 -8.62
N LEU A 226 4.10 -15.84 -8.88
CA LEU A 226 2.98 -16.79 -8.93
C LEU A 226 2.13 -16.76 -7.64
N GLY A 227 0.83 -16.48 -7.79
CA GLY A 227 -0.18 -16.62 -6.72
C GLY A 227 -0.39 -15.40 -5.83
N LEU A 228 0.28 -14.27 -6.07
CA LEU A 228 0.12 -13.04 -5.28
C LEU A 228 -0.88 -12.05 -5.88
N GLU A 229 -0.85 -11.84 -7.20
CA GLU A 229 -1.85 -11.05 -7.94
C GLU A 229 -2.07 -11.64 -9.34
N GLU A 230 -3.24 -11.34 -9.94
CA GLU A 230 -3.52 -11.69 -11.33
C GLU A 230 -2.75 -10.81 -12.31
N HIS A 231 -2.48 -11.36 -13.49
CA HIS A 231 -1.89 -10.62 -14.61
C HIS A 231 -2.73 -9.39 -14.98
N ARG A 232 -2.06 -8.26 -15.24
CA ARG A 232 -2.73 -6.98 -15.59
C ARG A 232 -2.19 -6.40 -16.88
N VAL A 233 -3.08 -5.85 -17.70
CA VAL A 233 -2.74 -5.14 -18.94
C VAL A 233 -3.15 -3.67 -18.83
N LEU A 234 -2.22 -2.75 -19.07
CA LEU A 234 -2.46 -1.31 -19.07
C LEU A 234 -2.49 -0.74 -20.48
N GLN A 235 -3.52 0.07 -20.74
CA GLN A 235 -3.70 0.81 -22.00
C GLN A 235 -3.02 2.18 -21.93
N THR A 236 -2.19 2.50 -22.92
CA THR A 236 -1.32 3.70 -22.90
C THR A 236 -1.78 4.83 -23.83
N ARG A 237 -2.95 4.71 -24.47
CA ARG A 237 -3.37 5.63 -25.55
C ARG A 237 -3.80 7.02 -25.08
N GLN A 238 -4.42 7.14 -23.91
CA GLN A 238 -5.06 8.37 -23.47
C GLN A 238 -4.14 9.25 -22.61
N ASP A 239 -3.42 8.64 -21.67
CA ASP A 239 -2.55 9.35 -20.73
C ASP A 239 -1.28 8.53 -20.41
N PRO A 240 -0.26 8.55 -21.28
CA PRO A 240 0.93 7.73 -21.08
C PRO A 240 1.72 8.07 -19.80
N ASN A 241 1.75 9.34 -19.40
CA ASN A 241 2.48 9.78 -18.21
C ASN A 241 1.74 9.41 -16.93
N GLY A 242 0.42 9.60 -16.87
CA GLY A 242 -0.37 9.15 -15.72
C GLY A 242 -0.40 7.63 -15.60
N VAL A 243 -0.41 6.88 -16.72
CA VAL A 243 -0.25 5.42 -16.70
C VAL A 243 1.11 5.02 -16.14
N ALA A 244 2.20 5.67 -16.55
CA ALA A 244 3.53 5.41 -16.01
C ALA A 244 3.61 5.68 -14.49
N GLU A 245 3.00 6.78 -14.01
CA GLU A 245 2.93 7.11 -12.59
C GLU A 245 2.17 6.06 -11.79
N LYS A 246 0.96 5.69 -12.26
CA LYS A 246 0.12 4.67 -11.64
C LYS A 246 0.82 3.31 -11.59
N LEU A 247 1.48 2.91 -12.67
CA LEU A 247 2.27 1.68 -12.75
C LEU A 247 3.36 1.66 -11.69
N CYS A 248 4.19 2.72 -11.63
CA CYS A 248 5.29 2.79 -10.67
C CYS A 248 4.77 2.74 -9.24
N ARG A 249 3.74 3.53 -8.93
CA ARG A 249 3.11 3.55 -7.60
C ARG A 249 2.55 2.19 -7.23
N SER A 250 1.78 1.56 -8.11
CA SER A 250 1.15 0.26 -7.85
C SER A 250 2.18 -0.82 -7.55
N LEU A 251 3.29 -0.88 -8.29
CA LEU A 251 4.33 -1.90 -8.07
C LEU A 251 5.16 -1.63 -6.81
N ILE A 252 5.42 -0.36 -6.48
CA ILE A 252 6.07 0.00 -5.22
C ILE A 252 5.16 -0.37 -4.03
N MET A 253 3.86 -0.10 -4.12
CA MET A 253 2.90 -0.50 -3.09
C MET A 253 2.77 -2.01 -2.96
N TYR A 254 2.76 -2.72 -4.08
CA TYR A 254 2.80 -4.17 -4.11
C TYR A 254 4.05 -4.68 -3.37
N ALA A 255 5.23 -4.15 -3.67
CA ALA A 255 6.47 -4.55 -2.99
C ALA A 255 6.45 -4.19 -1.49
N ASN A 256 5.90 -3.03 -1.11
CA ASN A 256 5.72 -2.64 0.28
C ASN A 256 4.72 -3.53 1.03
N ALA A 257 3.84 -4.23 0.30
CA ALA A 257 2.84 -5.11 0.86
C ALA A 257 3.35 -6.51 1.20
N LEU A 258 4.50 -6.88 0.64
CA LEU A 258 5.07 -8.20 0.86
C LEU A 258 5.50 -8.34 2.32
N TYR A 259 5.21 -9.49 2.90
CA TYR A 259 5.67 -9.83 4.24
C TYR A 259 7.20 -9.85 4.28
N VAL A 260 7.77 -9.14 5.25
CA VAL A 260 9.18 -9.16 5.58
C VAL A 260 9.30 -9.78 6.97
N ASP A 261 10.09 -10.86 7.09
CA ASP A 261 10.39 -11.45 8.38
C ASP A 261 11.03 -10.38 9.29
N PRO A 262 10.62 -10.23 10.57
CA PRO A 262 11.22 -9.28 11.48
C PRO A 262 12.75 -9.34 11.53
N LEU A 263 13.35 -10.53 11.44
CA LEU A 263 14.82 -10.72 11.43
C LEU A 263 15.49 -10.26 10.14
N CYS A 264 14.71 -9.89 9.12
CA CYS A 264 15.15 -9.23 7.89
C CYS A 264 14.98 -7.70 7.95
N THR A 265 14.60 -7.14 9.10
CA THR A 265 14.46 -5.69 9.32
C THR A 265 15.54 -5.20 10.29
N TYR A 266 15.98 -3.94 10.14
CA TYR A 266 16.99 -3.37 11.03
C TYR A 266 16.57 -3.45 12.51
N ASP A 267 15.33 -3.08 12.81
CA ASP A 267 14.83 -3.06 14.19
C ASP A 267 14.69 -4.48 14.76
N GLY A 268 14.31 -5.47 13.96
CA GLY A 268 14.24 -6.86 14.41
C GLY A 268 15.63 -7.48 14.65
N VAL A 269 16.61 -7.22 13.78
CA VAL A 269 18.02 -7.62 14.02
C VAL A 269 18.56 -6.97 15.29
N THR A 270 18.34 -5.67 15.45
CA THR A 270 18.77 -4.93 16.65
C THR A 270 18.14 -5.49 17.91
N SER A 271 16.86 -5.84 17.87
CA SER A 271 16.13 -6.43 19.00
C SER A 271 16.66 -7.82 19.33
N ALA A 272 16.81 -8.69 18.34
CA ALA A 272 17.36 -10.04 18.52
C ALA A 272 18.77 -10.02 19.11
N ARG A 273 19.62 -9.09 18.65
CA ARG A 273 20.97 -8.91 19.21
C ARG A 273 20.94 -8.48 20.68
N LYS A 274 20.10 -7.51 21.03
CA LYS A 274 19.93 -7.04 22.41
C LYS A 274 19.41 -8.15 23.32
N ASP A 275 18.46 -8.96 22.84
CA ASP A 275 17.93 -10.09 23.59
C ASP A 275 19.03 -11.14 23.85
N ALA A 276 19.87 -11.45 22.86
CA ALA A 276 21.02 -12.34 23.02
C ALA A 276 22.06 -11.78 24.02
N GLU A 277 22.35 -10.47 23.98
CA GLU A 277 23.26 -9.82 24.92
C GLU A 277 22.73 -9.88 26.36
N ILE A 278 21.44 -9.61 26.56
CA ILE A 278 20.78 -9.71 27.87
C ILE A 278 20.85 -11.15 28.41
N GLN A 279 20.57 -12.15 27.58
CA GLN A 279 20.69 -13.56 27.96
C GLN A 279 22.13 -13.92 28.36
N ALA A 280 23.14 -13.47 27.60
CA ALA A 280 24.54 -13.71 27.94
C ALA A 280 24.95 -13.06 29.28
N LEU A 281 24.46 -11.85 29.56
CA LEU A 281 24.69 -11.18 30.85
C LEU A 281 24.01 -11.92 32.01
N GLN A 282 22.79 -12.42 31.82
CA GLN A 282 22.08 -13.23 32.80
C GLN A 282 22.85 -14.53 33.12
N ASP A 283 23.35 -15.21 32.09
CA ASP A 283 24.16 -16.43 32.24
C ASP A 283 25.49 -16.19 32.97
N LEU A 284 26.21 -15.11 32.61
CA LEU A 284 27.44 -14.71 33.28
C LEU A 284 27.19 -14.38 34.75
N TYR A 285 26.07 -13.72 35.05
CA TYR A 285 25.70 -13.39 36.42
C TYR A 285 25.39 -14.64 37.25
N LEU A 286 24.59 -15.57 36.71
CA LEU A 286 24.28 -16.85 37.37
C LEU A 286 25.54 -17.64 37.72
N ARG A 287 26.59 -17.53 36.90
CA ARG A 287 27.90 -18.17 37.11
C ARG A 287 28.77 -17.47 38.17
N ASN A 288 28.57 -16.18 38.44
CA ASN A 288 29.43 -15.35 39.30
C ASN A 288 28.86 -15.07 40.72
N LYS A 289 27.88 -15.86 41.19
CA LYS A 289 27.23 -15.70 42.50
C LYS A 289 28.22 -15.57 43.68
N SER A 290 28.36 -14.37 44.24
CA SER A 290 28.60 -14.22 45.69
C SER A 290 27.84 -13.09 46.41
N ASP A 291 27.55 -11.89 45.89
CA ASP A 291 27.07 -10.80 46.80
C ASP A 291 26.02 -9.78 46.26
N GLY A 292 24.93 -10.22 45.62
CA GLY A 292 23.89 -9.25 45.20
C GLY A 292 22.59 -9.82 44.66
N VAL A 293 22.05 -10.86 45.30
CA VAL A 293 20.95 -11.68 44.77
C VAL A 293 19.62 -10.93 44.65
N GLU A 294 19.15 -10.27 45.71
CA GLU A 294 17.79 -9.71 45.72
C GLU A 294 17.61 -8.48 44.83
N LEU A 295 18.60 -7.57 44.80
CA LEU A 295 18.53 -6.37 43.97
C LEU A 295 18.61 -6.73 42.48
N PHE A 296 19.42 -7.73 42.13
CA PHE A 296 19.54 -8.18 40.74
C PHE A 296 18.33 -8.99 40.29
N GLU A 297 17.73 -9.84 41.13
CA GLU A 297 16.47 -10.51 40.80
C GLU A 297 15.35 -9.50 40.52
N ALA A 298 15.29 -8.41 41.30
CA ALA A 298 14.36 -7.31 41.03
C ALA A 298 14.64 -6.61 39.68
N TYR A 299 15.92 -6.30 39.39
CA TYR A 299 16.29 -5.69 38.10
C TYR A 299 16.09 -6.63 36.90
N ALA A 300 16.42 -7.91 37.03
CA ALA A 300 16.24 -8.90 35.98
C ALA A 300 14.75 -9.10 35.66
N TYR A 301 13.91 -9.18 36.71
CA TYR A 301 12.45 -9.22 36.55
C TYR A 301 11.93 -7.94 35.89
N GLU A 302 12.44 -6.76 36.26
CA GLU A 302 12.06 -5.50 35.64
C GLU A 302 12.48 -5.41 34.17
N VAL A 303 13.69 -5.88 33.83
CA VAL A 303 14.16 -5.98 32.44
C VAL A 303 13.30 -6.94 31.63
N GLU A 304 12.98 -8.12 32.16
CA GLU A 304 12.11 -9.10 31.50
C GLU A 304 10.71 -8.51 31.25
N MET A 305 10.12 -7.85 32.27
CA MET A 305 8.83 -7.16 32.15
C MET A 305 8.86 -6.05 31.10
N LEU A 306 9.95 -5.26 31.06
CA LEU A 306 10.14 -4.21 30.06
C LEU A 306 10.34 -4.78 28.66
N GLN A 307 11.07 -5.89 28.50
CA GLN A 307 11.23 -6.59 27.24
C GLN A 307 9.90 -7.14 26.73
N ASP A 308 9.10 -7.77 27.61
CA ASP A 308 7.76 -8.26 27.25
C ASP A 308 6.84 -7.11 26.85
N GLN A 309 6.93 -5.98 27.54
CA GLN A 309 6.16 -4.79 27.20
C GLN A 309 6.61 -4.19 25.86
N VAL A 310 7.91 -4.12 25.59
CA VAL A 310 8.47 -3.68 24.30
C VAL A 310 8.01 -4.62 23.18
N LYS A 311 8.13 -5.94 23.37
CA LYS A 311 7.71 -6.95 22.39
C LYS A 311 6.22 -6.84 22.08
N LYS A 312 5.39 -6.67 23.11
CA LYS A 312 3.95 -6.47 22.94
C LYS A 312 3.64 -5.17 22.20
N LEU A 313 4.25 -4.06 22.59
CA LEU A 313 4.07 -2.77 21.92
C LEU A 313 4.55 -2.80 20.47
N SER A 314 5.67 -3.45 20.18
CA SER A 314 6.19 -3.63 18.82
C SER A 314 5.26 -4.50 17.98
N SER A 315 4.70 -5.59 18.54
CA SER A 315 3.71 -6.41 17.86
C SER A 315 2.41 -5.65 17.59
N ASP A 316 1.94 -4.85 18.54
CA ASP A 316 0.74 -4.02 18.39
C ASP A 316 0.97 -2.91 17.36
N LEU A 317 2.15 -2.29 17.34
CA LEU A 317 2.54 -1.32 16.31
C LEU A 317 2.59 -1.95 14.93
N TYR A 318 3.21 -3.13 14.79
CA TYR A 318 3.25 -3.85 13.51
C TYR A 318 1.84 -4.20 13.01
N ALA A 319 0.98 -4.73 13.90
CA ALA A 319 -0.41 -5.03 13.54
C ALA A 319 -1.16 -3.78 13.07
N LYS A 320 -0.95 -2.65 13.74
CA LYS A 320 -1.53 -1.35 13.34
C LYS A 320 -0.95 -0.83 12.03
N ASP A 321 0.34 -1.00 11.77
CA ASP A 321 0.94 -0.60 10.52
C ASP A 321 0.40 -1.43 9.34
N VAL A 322 0.24 -2.75 9.53
CA VAL A 322 -0.41 -3.62 8.54
C VAL A 322 -1.86 -3.21 8.30
N GLU A 323 -2.61 -2.89 9.36
CA GLU A 323 -3.99 -2.41 9.26
C GLU A 323 -4.08 -1.07 8.51
N ILE A 324 -3.23 -0.10 8.89
CA ILE A 324 -3.14 1.21 8.22
C ILE A 324 -2.78 1.03 6.74
N GLU A 325 -1.85 0.14 6.41
CA GLU A 325 -1.45 -0.10 5.04
C GLU A 325 -2.54 -0.84 4.25
N GLY A 326 -3.28 -1.75 4.88
CA GLY A 326 -4.47 -2.38 4.29
C GLY A 326 -5.59 -1.38 4.01
N LEU A 327 -5.89 -0.50 4.97
CA LEU A 327 -6.86 0.59 4.80
C LEU A 327 -6.41 1.59 3.72
N ARG A 328 -5.09 1.84 3.61
CA ARG A 328 -4.53 2.67 2.53
C ARG A 328 -4.66 2.02 1.17
N ARG A 329 -4.37 0.72 1.03
CA ARG A 329 -4.63 -0.03 -0.22
C ARG A 329 -6.08 0.04 -0.61
N HIS A 330 -6.99 -0.21 0.32
CA HIS A 330 -8.43 -0.09 0.08
C HIS A 330 -8.82 1.30 -0.43
N ARG A 331 -8.24 2.37 0.15
CA ARG A 331 -8.46 3.75 -0.28
C ARG A 331 -7.83 4.07 -1.65
N GLU A 332 -6.76 3.39 -2.05
CA GLU A 332 -6.06 3.60 -3.33
C GLU A 332 -6.53 2.66 -4.47
N GLU A 333 -7.15 1.52 -4.13
CA GLU A 333 -7.79 0.57 -5.05
C GLU A 333 -9.12 1.11 -5.61
N HIS A 334 -9.74 2.08 -4.94
CA HIS A 334 -10.81 2.87 -5.55
C HIS A 334 -10.26 3.69 -6.74
N PRO A 335 -10.99 3.75 -7.88
CA PRO A 335 -10.42 4.17 -9.16
C PRO A 335 -9.69 5.53 -9.06
N SER A 336 -8.41 5.50 -9.40
CA SER A 336 -7.48 6.62 -9.52
C SER A 336 -7.87 7.65 -10.60
N GLY A 337 -9.05 8.25 -10.51
CA GLY A 337 -9.41 9.47 -11.23
C GLY A 337 -8.87 10.70 -10.51
N VAL A 338 -8.71 11.81 -11.23
CA VAL A 338 -8.80 13.12 -10.58
C VAL A 338 -10.18 13.16 -9.91
N PRO A 339 -10.28 13.48 -8.61
CA PRO A 339 -11.57 13.52 -7.94
C PRO A 339 -12.48 14.48 -8.69
N LEU A 340 -13.58 13.96 -9.25
CA LEU A 340 -14.56 14.77 -9.98
C LEU A 340 -15.23 15.77 -9.03
N LEU A 341 -15.44 15.34 -7.78
CA LEU A 341 -16.01 16.11 -6.69
C LEU A 341 -15.16 15.91 -5.43
N VAL A 342 -15.08 16.95 -4.61
CA VAL A 342 -14.48 16.91 -3.27
C VAL A 342 -15.62 16.82 -2.25
N ALA A 343 -15.48 15.96 -1.25
CA ALA A 343 -16.48 15.78 -0.20
C ALA A 343 -16.69 17.08 0.61
N GLY A 344 -17.93 17.29 1.08
CA GLY A 344 -18.29 18.37 2.00
C GLY A 344 -17.95 18.03 3.46
N SER A 345 -18.42 18.85 4.40
CA SER A 345 -18.22 18.62 5.85
C SER A 345 -19.45 18.02 6.55
N GLU A 346 -20.43 17.52 5.80
CA GLU A 346 -21.53 16.75 6.38
C GLU A 346 -21.00 15.40 6.89
N GLU A 347 -21.65 14.81 7.88
CA GLU A 347 -21.27 13.53 8.47
C GLU A 347 -21.86 12.37 7.63
N GLU A 348 -21.11 11.27 7.47
CA GLU A 348 -21.65 10.01 6.95
C GLU A 348 -22.12 9.14 8.13
N TYR A 349 -23.37 8.67 8.08
CA TYR A 349 -23.96 7.79 9.09
C TYR A 349 -23.74 6.30 8.79
N PHE A 350 -23.30 5.98 7.59
CA PHE A 350 -22.83 4.66 7.19
C PHE A 350 -21.86 4.78 6.02
N GLU A 351 -21.01 3.77 5.86
CA GLU A 351 -19.97 3.74 4.84
C GLU A 351 -20.55 3.93 3.43
N GLY A 352 -20.08 4.96 2.73
CA GLY A 352 -20.48 5.24 1.35
C GLY A 352 -21.80 6.00 1.21
N GLU A 353 -22.41 6.50 2.31
CA GLU A 353 -23.70 7.21 2.26
C GLU A 353 -23.69 8.40 1.29
N HIS A 354 -22.69 9.28 1.35
CA HIS A 354 -22.67 10.46 0.48
C HIS A 354 -22.50 10.08 -0.99
N ALA A 355 -21.65 9.07 -1.26
CA ALA A 355 -21.42 8.57 -2.60
C ALA A 355 -22.72 7.97 -3.19
N GLU A 356 -23.44 7.13 -2.42
CA GLU A 356 -24.70 6.55 -2.86
C GLU A 356 -25.78 7.62 -3.08
N ILE A 357 -25.92 8.62 -2.19
CA ILE A 357 -26.88 9.73 -2.35
C ILE A 357 -26.58 10.54 -3.63
N VAL A 358 -25.31 10.88 -3.86
CA VAL A 358 -24.90 11.63 -5.05
C VAL A 358 -25.19 10.81 -6.30
N LEU A 359 -24.79 9.53 -6.35
CA LEU A 359 -25.01 8.67 -7.51
C LEU A 359 -26.51 8.45 -7.79
N ALA A 360 -27.34 8.30 -6.76
CA ALA A 360 -28.79 8.22 -6.89
C ALA A 360 -29.38 9.50 -7.51
N ALA A 361 -28.94 10.69 -7.07
CA ALA A 361 -29.38 11.95 -7.65
C ALA A 361 -28.97 12.11 -9.13
N LEU A 362 -27.79 11.61 -9.52
CA LEU A 362 -27.36 11.59 -10.92
C LEU A 362 -28.22 10.62 -11.75
N ALA A 363 -28.51 9.43 -11.21
CA ALA A 363 -29.36 8.43 -11.85
C ALA A 363 -30.79 8.96 -12.08
N ASP A 364 -31.40 9.56 -11.05
CA ASP A 364 -32.72 10.20 -11.15
C ASP A 364 -32.78 11.25 -12.27
N TYR A 365 -31.73 12.07 -12.41
CA TYR A 365 -31.65 13.06 -13.47
C TYR A 365 -31.59 12.41 -14.87
N VAL A 366 -30.81 11.33 -15.02
CA VAL A 366 -30.68 10.58 -16.28
C VAL A 366 -32.00 9.90 -16.64
N ASP A 367 -32.70 9.31 -15.67
CA ASP A 367 -33.99 8.64 -15.87
C ASP A 367 -35.10 9.62 -16.30
N MET A 368 -35.12 10.83 -15.72
CA MET A 368 -36.05 11.89 -16.14
C MET A 368 -35.76 12.45 -17.54
N HIS A 369 -34.55 12.24 -18.08
CA HIS A 369 -34.10 12.83 -19.34
C HIS A 369 -33.43 11.76 -20.25
N PRO A 370 -34.21 10.83 -20.83
CA PRO A 370 -33.67 9.67 -21.55
C PRO A 370 -33.00 9.99 -22.91
N ASP A 371 -32.79 11.27 -23.25
CA ASP A 371 -32.24 11.65 -24.54
C ASP A 371 -30.70 11.53 -24.64
N LYS A 372 -30.18 11.43 -25.86
CA LYS A 372 -28.74 11.24 -26.16
C LYS A 372 -27.93 12.53 -26.03
N ARG A 373 -28.28 13.41 -25.09
CA ARG A 373 -27.54 14.67 -24.85
C ARG A 373 -26.20 14.41 -24.16
N ARG A 374 -25.23 15.28 -24.43
CA ARG A 374 -23.89 15.25 -23.81
C ARG A 374 -23.94 15.20 -22.28
N ARG A 375 -24.88 15.94 -21.65
CA ARG A 375 -25.06 15.93 -20.18
C ARG A 375 -25.37 14.53 -19.64
N CYS A 376 -26.33 13.83 -20.24
CA CYS A 376 -26.67 12.46 -19.82
C CYS A 376 -25.52 11.47 -20.13
N GLY A 377 -24.76 11.70 -21.21
CA GLY A 377 -23.56 10.92 -21.50
C GLY A 377 -22.50 11.04 -20.41
N VAL A 378 -22.22 12.26 -19.92
CA VAL A 378 -21.26 12.49 -18.82
C VAL A 378 -21.76 11.86 -17.52
N LEU A 379 -23.04 12.01 -17.19
CA LEU A 379 -23.60 11.46 -15.96
C LEU A 379 -23.58 9.92 -15.93
N ARG A 380 -23.89 9.26 -17.07
CA ARG A 380 -23.79 7.79 -17.17
C ARG A 380 -22.36 7.30 -17.02
N ASP A 381 -21.39 7.97 -17.64
CA ASP A 381 -19.96 7.65 -17.52
C ASP A 381 -19.49 7.70 -16.06
N VAL A 382 -19.93 8.70 -15.30
CA VAL A 382 -19.66 8.80 -13.86
C VAL A 382 -20.33 7.68 -13.07
N ILE A 383 -21.58 7.35 -13.35
CA ILE A 383 -22.29 6.26 -12.67
C ILE A 383 -21.61 4.91 -12.94
N GLU A 384 -21.24 4.63 -14.19
CA GLU A 384 -20.55 3.39 -14.61
C GLU A 384 -19.16 3.27 -13.98
N ALA A 385 -18.42 4.37 -13.87
CA ALA A 385 -17.07 4.39 -13.29
C ALA A 385 -17.03 4.17 -11.77
N ASN A 386 -18.16 4.30 -11.07
CA ASN A 386 -18.26 4.15 -9.61
C ASN A 386 -18.99 2.84 -9.19
N ASP A 387 -19.13 1.90 -10.14
CA ASP A 387 -19.66 0.53 -10.00
C ASP A 387 -20.72 0.33 -8.90
N VAL A 388 -21.89 0.93 -9.11
CA VAL A 388 -23.04 0.75 -8.22
C VAL A 388 -23.64 -0.63 -8.47
N SER A 389 -23.08 -1.64 -7.82
CA SER A 389 -23.69 -2.96 -7.70
C SER A 389 -25.14 -2.81 -7.25
N SER A 390 -26.05 -3.53 -7.90
CA SER A 390 -27.52 -3.47 -7.70
C SER A 390 -28.07 -3.78 -6.28
N ALA A 391 -27.19 -3.91 -5.28
CA ALA A 391 -27.48 -4.04 -3.86
C ALA A 391 -26.72 -2.95 -3.07
N THR A 392 -27.24 -1.71 -3.13
CA THR A 392 -26.73 -0.58 -2.35
C THR A 392 -27.29 -0.57 -0.94
N VAL A 393 -26.53 -0.04 0.03
CA VAL A 393 -26.95 0.04 1.43
C VAL A 393 -28.22 0.90 1.57
N LEU A 394 -28.33 1.99 0.80
CA LEU A 394 -29.55 2.80 0.70
C LEU A 394 -30.74 2.00 0.16
N GLY A 395 -30.53 1.17 -0.87
CA GLY A 395 -31.58 0.34 -1.45
C GLY A 395 -32.13 -0.71 -0.47
N GLU A 396 -31.27 -1.31 0.33
CA GLU A 396 -31.68 -2.23 1.40
C GLU A 396 -32.41 -1.53 2.53
N ARG A 397 -31.91 -0.36 2.96
CA ARG A 397 -32.57 0.50 3.94
C ARG A 397 -33.95 0.93 3.46
N ALA A 398 -34.10 1.36 2.21
CA ALA A 398 -35.39 1.73 1.63
C ALA A 398 -36.41 0.57 1.69
N LYS A 399 -36.00 -0.64 1.28
CA LYS A 399 -36.83 -1.86 1.39
C LYS A 399 -37.22 -2.15 2.84
N MET A 400 -36.31 -1.92 3.79
CA MET A 400 -36.58 -2.11 5.21
C MET A 400 -37.60 -1.10 5.75
N VAL A 401 -37.50 0.18 5.38
CA VAL A 401 -38.48 1.21 5.72
C VAL A 401 -39.86 0.87 5.16
N GLU A 402 -39.96 0.46 3.90
CA GLU A 402 -41.22 0.02 3.30
C GLU A 402 -41.84 -1.16 4.06
N LYS A 403 -41.00 -2.13 4.46
CA LYS A 403 -41.43 -3.29 5.24
C LYS A 403 -41.93 -2.89 6.64
N ILE A 404 -41.25 -1.96 7.31
CA ILE A 404 -41.62 -1.46 8.64
C ILE A 404 -43.00 -0.80 8.63
N PHE A 405 -43.27 0.06 7.63
CA PHE A 405 -44.51 0.83 7.57
C PHE A 405 -45.64 0.16 6.78
N LYS A 406 -45.42 -1.04 6.23
CA LYS A 406 -46.44 -1.80 5.51
C LYS A 406 -47.59 -2.16 6.46
N GLY A 407 -48.76 -1.55 6.23
CA GLY A 407 -49.94 -1.76 7.08
C GLY A 407 -49.89 -1.01 8.41
N TYR A 408 -49.10 0.06 8.52
CA TYR A 408 -48.99 0.88 9.72
C TYR A 408 -50.34 1.41 10.23
N THR A 409 -50.68 1.05 11.46
CA THR A 409 -51.86 1.52 12.21
C THR A 409 -51.49 2.16 13.55
N ILE A 410 -50.45 1.65 14.20
CA ILE A 410 -49.88 2.17 15.45
C ILE A 410 -48.39 1.82 15.50
N LEU A 411 -47.60 2.64 16.18
CA LEU A 411 -46.17 2.42 16.33
C LEU A 411 -45.89 1.40 17.44
N THR A 412 -45.61 0.17 17.06
CA THR A 412 -45.30 -0.94 17.99
C THR A 412 -43.87 -0.86 18.51
N GLU A 413 -43.59 -1.54 19.63
CA GLU A 413 -42.23 -1.62 20.19
C GLU A 413 -41.23 -2.27 19.22
N SER A 414 -41.67 -3.28 18.46
CA SER A 414 -40.86 -3.87 17.39
C SER A 414 -40.52 -2.85 16.29
N MET A 415 -41.48 -2.00 15.89
CA MET A 415 -41.21 -0.94 14.91
C MET A 415 -40.23 0.08 15.47
N ARG A 416 -40.37 0.50 16.74
CA ARG A 416 -39.42 1.40 17.41
C ARG A 416 -38.01 0.82 17.40
N GLY A 417 -37.86 -0.45 17.74
CA GLY A 417 -36.58 -1.14 17.72
C GLY A 417 -35.97 -1.25 16.32
N GLN A 418 -36.78 -1.50 15.29
CA GLN A 418 -36.32 -1.54 13.89
C GLN A 418 -35.89 -0.16 13.39
N LEU A 419 -36.69 0.89 13.65
CA LEU A 419 -36.36 2.27 13.30
C LEU A 419 -35.09 2.75 14.00
N LYS A 420 -34.95 2.46 15.31
CA LYS A 420 -33.76 2.81 16.08
C LYS A 420 -32.49 2.15 15.55
N ARG A 421 -32.57 0.88 15.10
CA ARG A 421 -31.44 0.19 14.43
C ARG A 421 -31.02 0.86 13.12
N MET A 422 -31.93 1.58 12.48
CA MET A 422 -31.66 2.35 11.27
C MET A 422 -31.27 3.81 11.57
N GLY A 423 -31.06 4.18 12.83
CA GLY A 423 -30.77 5.54 13.25
C GLY A 423 -31.98 6.47 13.29
N ILE A 424 -33.21 5.98 13.08
CA ILE A 424 -34.42 6.78 13.16
C ILE A 424 -34.94 6.78 14.59
N GLU A 425 -34.76 7.91 15.27
CA GLU A 425 -35.23 8.12 16.63
C GLU A 425 -36.68 8.60 16.65
N VAL A 426 -37.46 8.14 17.62
CA VAL A 426 -38.87 8.50 17.77
C VAL A 426 -39.12 9.22 19.08
N ASP A 427 -39.41 10.51 19.00
CA ASP A 427 -39.89 11.33 20.10
C ASP A 427 -41.42 11.34 20.15
N SER A 428 -41.98 11.13 21.34
CA SER A 428 -43.41 11.00 21.61
C SER A 428 -44.06 12.21 22.29
N ALA A 429 -43.36 13.34 22.37
CA ALA A 429 -43.78 14.51 23.16
C ALA A 429 -45.18 15.10 22.83
N ASN A 430 -45.72 14.91 21.62
CA ASN A 430 -46.99 15.54 21.18
C ASN A 430 -48.05 14.55 20.67
N HIS A 431 -49.18 15.05 20.15
CA HIS A 431 -50.26 14.27 19.50
C HIS A 431 -49.79 13.48 18.27
N HIS A 432 -48.62 13.82 17.72
CA HIS A 432 -47.93 13.12 16.64
C HIS A 432 -46.57 12.60 17.13
N TYR A 433 -46.05 11.55 16.51
CA TYR A 433 -44.66 11.16 16.70
C TYR A 433 -43.77 12.06 15.87
N LYS A 434 -42.66 12.49 16.46
CA LYS A 434 -41.59 13.19 15.75
C LYS A 434 -40.45 12.20 15.52
N LEU A 435 -40.04 12.06 14.28
CA LEU A 435 -38.94 11.22 13.85
C LEU A 435 -37.72 12.11 13.55
N LEU A 436 -36.55 11.67 13.99
CA LEU A 436 -35.25 12.31 13.73
C LEU A 436 -34.30 11.27 13.16
N TYR A 437 -33.56 11.61 12.10
CA TYR A 437 -32.51 10.74 11.56
C TYR A 437 -31.20 11.06 12.27
N HIS A 438 -30.64 10.08 12.99
CA HIS A 438 -29.44 10.19 13.82
C HIS A 438 -29.46 11.38 14.80
N GLY A 439 -30.65 11.79 15.26
CA GLY A 439 -30.81 12.94 16.16
C GLY A 439 -30.68 14.31 15.47
N ASP A 440 -30.52 14.36 14.15
CA ASP A 440 -30.40 15.62 13.41
C ASP A 440 -31.74 16.38 13.40
N LYS A 441 -31.72 17.55 14.05
CA LYS A 441 -32.89 18.42 14.24
C LYS A 441 -33.23 19.25 13.00
N ARG A 442 -32.37 19.27 11.98
CA ARG A 442 -32.57 20.01 10.72
C ARG A 442 -33.64 19.37 9.83
N TYR A 443 -33.80 18.05 9.90
CA TYR A 443 -34.70 17.28 9.02
C TYR A 443 -35.81 16.54 9.79
N PRO A 444 -36.63 17.20 10.62
CA PRO A 444 -37.62 16.51 11.44
C PRO A 444 -38.82 16.03 10.61
N MET A 445 -39.31 14.83 10.90
CA MET A 445 -40.52 14.30 10.26
C MET A 445 -41.61 14.02 11.29
N THR A 446 -42.85 14.43 11.00
CA THR A 446 -44.00 14.22 11.89
C THR A 446 -44.94 13.17 11.30
N ILE A 447 -45.29 12.16 12.10
CA ILE A 447 -46.23 11.10 11.71
C ILE A 447 -47.38 10.95 12.71
N SER A 448 -48.57 10.60 12.23
CA SER A 448 -49.74 10.38 13.08
C SER A 448 -49.58 9.13 13.96
N LYS A 449 -50.04 9.22 15.23
CA LYS A 449 -50.03 8.07 16.16
C LYS A 449 -50.96 6.95 15.71
N THR A 450 -52.11 7.32 15.15
CA THR A 450 -53.13 6.41 14.61
C THR A 450 -53.68 6.98 13.30
N PRO A 451 -53.09 6.64 12.14
CA PRO A 451 -53.62 7.07 10.86
C PRO A 451 -54.93 6.35 10.53
N SER A 452 -55.90 7.08 9.98
CA SER A 452 -57.18 6.53 9.48
C SER A 452 -57.11 6.05 8.02
N ASP A 453 -56.10 6.49 7.25
CA ASP A 453 -55.91 6.13 5.85
C ASP A 453 -55.05 4.86 5.70
N ARG A 454 -55.53 3.88 4.94
CA ARG A 454 -54.83 2.64 4.60
C ARG A 454 -53.49 2.87 3.90
N ARG A 455 -53.32 3.99 3.19
CA ARG A 455 -52.06 4.37 2.50
C ARG A 455 -51.10 5.16 3.37
N ALA A 456 -51.51 5.58 4.58
CA ALA A 456 -50.69 6.45 5.42
C ALA A 456 -49.30 5.87 5.72
N GLY A 457 -49.20 4.58 6.03
CA GLY A 457 -47.91 3.92 6.25
C GLY A 457 -46.97 4.00 5.06
N MET A 458 -47.46 3.66 3.86
CA MET A 458 -46.63 3.73 2.65
C MET A 458 -46.26 5.16 2.26
N ASN A 459 -47.12 6.14 2.55
CA ASN A 459 -46.80 7.55 2.33
C ASN A 459 -45.70 8.02 3.28
N VAL A 460 -45.72 7.57 4.54
CA VAL A 460 -44.63 7.81 5.50
C VAL A 460 -43.34 7.16 5.02
N ALA A 461 -43.38 5.90 4.58
CA ALA A 461 -42.21 5.21 4.05
C ALA A 461 -41.58 5.97 2.87
N LYS A 462 -42.39 6.35 1.88
CA LYS A 462 -41.93 7.13 0.72
C LYS A 462 -41.31 8.47 1.12
N LYS A 463 -41.86 9.11 2.15
CA LYS A 463 -41.34 10.37 2.64
C LYS A 463 -39.99 10.18 3.35
N ILE A 464 -39.87 9.17 4.20
CA ILE A 464 -38.61 8.80 4.86
C ILE A 464 -37.53 8.51 3.84
N ILE A 465 -37.87 7.70 2.83
CA ILE A 465 -36.95 7.39 1.73
C ILE A 465 -36.55 8.69 1.06
N LYS A 466 -37.49 9.44 0.49
CA LYS A 466 -37.17 10.69 -0.23
C LYS A 466 -36.35 11.73 0.57
N ASP A 467 -36.64 11.89 1.85
CA ASP A 467 -36.07 12.99 2.64
C ASP A 467 -34.73 12.63 3.31
N TRP A 468 -34.41 11.33 3.51
CA TRP A 468 -33.23 10.88 4.26
C TRP A 468 -32.40 9.77 3.59
N LEU A 469 -32.93 9.05 2.60
CA LEU A 469 -32.29 7.91 1.92
C LEU A 469 -32.27 8.11 0.40
#